data_AF-A0A6J8D0Y4-F1
#
_entry.id   AF-A0A6J8D0Y4-F1
#
_cell.length_a   1.000
_cell.length_b   1.000
_cell.length_c   1.000
_cell.angle_alpha   90.00
_cell.angle_beta   90.00
_cell.angle_gamma   90.00
#
_symmetry.space_group_name_H-M   'P 1'
#
loop_
_entity.id
_entity.type
_entity.pdbx_description
1 polymer ?
#
loop_
_entity_poly.entity_id
_entity_poly.type
_entity_poly.pdbx_seq_one_letter_code
_entity_poly.pdbx_strand_id
1 'polypeptide(L)'
;MADHNPWFRIYPPEVRDHTEVNQTVGPKRMPLRNSRPIAYSMLIFTIALMKNFVLETNRYARNFIRRNRHNISNKSRVHDWRKKVKLALIEFKPFVDVILNMGLIRKATISECWNRKHSSQSTPWFRKVFTRNRFQLMLKFLHLVDNRHIAPRNSPSYDPTAKFKPIVDHFNLKAKTHYFSISKRRRF
;
A
#
# COMPACT_ATOMS: atom_id res chain seq x y z
N MET A 1 54.12 14.97 10.39
CA MET A 1 53.59 13.64 10.05
C MET A 1 52.20 13.55 10.65
N ALA A 2 51.15 13.63 9.82
CA ALA A 2 49.77 13.49 10.26
C ALA A 2 49.16 12.33 9.48
N ASP A 3 48.63 11.35 10.23
CA ASP A 3 48.03 10.12 9.73
C ASP A 3 46.92 10.39 8.72
N HIS A 4 47.14 10.00 7.46
CA HIS A 4 46.08 9.86 6.47
C HIS A 4 45.39 8.51 6.67
N ASN A 5 44.37 8.47 7.52
CA ASN A 5 43.46 7.33 7.60
C ASN A 5 42.54 7.34 6.36
N PRO A 6 42.64 6.35 5.44
CA PRO A 6 41.92 6.36 4.15
C PRO A 6 40.41 6.15 4.28
N TRP A 7 39.89 5.93 5.50
CA TRP A 7 38.48 5.62 5.75
C TRP A 7 37.65 6.79 6.27
N PHE A 8 38.27 7.93 6.62
CA PHE A 8 37.55 9.13 7.04
C PHE A 8 37.72 10.25 6.01
N ARG A 9 36.77 10.33 5.07
CA ARG A 9 36.63 11.52 4.22
C ARG A 9 36.02 12.64 5.06
N ILE A 10 36.85 13.54 5.57
CA ILE A 10 36.39 14.76 6.24
C ILE A 10 35.78 15.65 5.15
N TYR A 11 34.45 15.70 5.11
CA TYR A 11 33.77 16.64 4.24
C TYR A 11 34.02 18.07 4.73
N PRO A 12 34.19 19.05 3.84
CA PRO A 12 34.19 20.44 4.24
C PRO A 12 32.89 20.75 5.02
N PRO A 13 32.95 21.63 6.03
CA PRO A 13 31.78 22.01 6.80
C PRO A 13 30.66 22.49 5.86
N GLU A 14 29.44 22.02 6.11
CA GLU A 14 28.27 22.35 5.30
C GLU A 14 28.11 23.88 5.27
N VAL A 15 28.20 24.49 4.08
CA VAL A 15 27.95 25.92 3.92
C VAL A 15 26.48 26.16 4.27
N ARG A 16 26.24 26.79 5.43
CA ARG A 16 24.90 27.19 5.85
C ARG A 16 24.48 28.35 4.99
N ASP A 17 23.70 28.06 3.96
CA ASP A 17 22.95 29.08 3.22
C ASP A 17 21.95 29.71 4.20
N HIS A 18 22.21 30.96 4.60
CA HIS A 18 21.38 31.75 5.51
C HIS A 18 20.21 32.43 4.78
N THR A 19 19.75 31.89 3.65
CA THR A 19 18.47 32.29 3.09
C THR A 19 17.37 31.99 4.12
N GLU A 20 16.86 33.04 4.76
CA GLU A 20 15.64 32.98 5.57
C GLU A 20 14.51 32.51 4.67
N VAL A 21 14.22 31.21 4.73
CA VAL A 21 13.07 30.65 4.04
C VAL A 21 11.83 31.05 4.82
N ASN A 22 11.23 32.19 4.45
CA ASN A 22 9.96 32.72 4.99
C ASN A 22 8.72 31.83 4.73
N GLN A 23 8.89 30.54 4.42
CA GLN A 23 7.79 29.62 4.24
C GLN A 23 7.76 28.60 5.38
N THR A 24 6.64 28.58 6.10
CA THR A 24 6.38 27.60 7.14
C THR A 24 6.33 26.19 6.53
N VAL A 25 7.34 25.39 6.87
CA VAL A 25 7.38 23.95 6.60
C VAL A 25 6.27 23.24 7.35
N GLY A 26 5.72 22.18 6.75
CA GLY A 26 4.78 21.29 7.43
C GLY A 26 3.46 21.05 6.71
N PRO A 27 2.46 20.53 7.45
CA PRO A 27 1.15 20.17 6.93
C PRO A 27 0.41 21.35 6.28
N LYS A 28 -0.12 21.15 5.08
CA LYS A 28 -1.00 22.10 4.36
C LYS A 28 -2.29 21.40 3.97
N ARG A 29 -3.39 22.17 3.91
CA ARG A 29 -4.72 21.66 3.48
C ARG A 29 -5.15 20.43 4.28
N MET A 30 -4.93 20.47 5.59
CA MET A 30 -5.33 19.42 6.52
C MET A 30 -6.80 19.57 6.90
N PRO A 31 -7.50 18.48 7.27
CA PRO A 31 -8.74 18.54 8.02
C PRO A 31 -8.59 19.41 9.28
N LEU A 32 -9.71 19.85 9.85
CA LEU A 32 -9.71 20.55 11.14
C LEU A 32 -9.00 19.72 12.20
N ARG A 33 -8.30 20.37 13.14
CA ARG A 33 -7.48 19.68 14.17
C ARG A 33 -8.26 18.62 14.95
N ASN A 34 -9.53 18.87 15.24
CA ASN A 34 -10.45 17.97 15.94
C ASN A 34 -11.15 16.95 15.02
N SER A 35 -10.77 16.85 13.75
CA SER A 35 -11.32 15.86 12.83
C SER A 35 -10.94 14.45 13.26
N ARG A 36 -11.82 13.49 12.98
CA ARG A 36 -11.55 12.07 13.22
C ARG A 36 -10.31 11.59 12.43
N PRO A 37 -9.51 10.64 12.94
CA PRO A 37 -8.34 10.11 12.23
C PRO A 37 -8.60 9.63 10.80
N ILE A 38 -9.80 9.12 10.52
CA ILE A 38 -10.24 8.70 9.18
C ILE A 38 -10.24 9.86 8.16
N ALA A 39 -10.46 11.10 8.60
CA ALA A 39 -10.40 12.26 7.71
C ALA A 39 -8.98 12.50 7.19
N TYR A 40 -7.98 12.28 8.05
CA TYR A 40 -6.57 12.39 7.67
C TYR A 40 -6.13 11.22 6.78
N SER A 41 -6.56 10.00 7.07
CA SER A 41 -6.21 8.84 6.22
C SER A 41 -6.80 8.96 4.80
N MET A 42 -7.98 9.55 4.66
CA MET A 42 -8.63 9.81 3.36
C MET A 42 -7.91 10.85 2.49
N LEU A 43 -6.94 11.62 3.03
CA LEU A 43 -6.06 12.47 2.22
C LEU A 43 -5.19 11.62 1.28
N ILE A 44 -4.75 10.46 1.76
CA ILE A 44 -3.89 9.52 1.03
C ILE A 44 -4.74 8.43 0.39
N PHE A 45 -5.56 7.71 1.15
CA PHE A 45 -6.43 6.65 0.65
C PHE A 45 -7.74 7.22 0.12
N THR A 46 -7.66 7.98 -0.96
CA THR A 46 -8.84 8.62 -1.53
C THR A 46 -9.84 7.58 -2.05
N ILE A 47 -11.12 7.96 -2.10
CA ILE A 47 -12.19 7.11 -2.66
C ILE A 47 -11.86 6.71 -4.11
N ALA A 48 -11.31 7.63 -4.91
CA ALA A 48 -10.94 7.37 -6.29
C ALA A 48 -9.83 6.30 -6.40
N LEU A 49 -8.78 6.41 -5.57
CA LEU A 49 -7.70 5.42 -5.53
C LEU A 49 -8.24 4.03 -5.17
N MET A 50 -9.06 3.95 -4.11
CA MET A 50 -9.65 2.69 -3.67
C MET A 50 -10.61 2.10 -4.71
N LYS A 51 -11.41 2.92 -5.41
CA LYS A 51 -12.26 2.47 -6.51
C LYS A 51 -11.43 1.86 -7.65
N ASN A 52 -10.29 2.46 -7.99
CA ASN A 52 -9.37 1.90 -8.98
C ASN A 52 -8.83 0.54 -8.54
N PHE A 53 -8.40 0.40 -7.28
CA PHE A 53 -7.91 -0.88 -6.77
C PHE A 53 -9.00 -1.96 -6.76
N VAL A 54 -10.23 -1.60 -6.41
CA VAL A 54 -11.38 -2.51 -6.50
C VAL A 54 -11.62 -2.97 -7.94
N LEU A 55 -11.57 -2.04 -8.91
CA LEU A 55 -11.74 -2.35 -10.32
C LEU A 55 -10.67 -3.34 -10.80
N GLU A 56 -9.40 -3.02 -10.56
CA GLU A 56 -8.27 -3.82 -11.05
C GLU A 56 -8.15 -5.17 -10.34
N THR A 57 -8.44 -5.23 -9.04
CA THR A 57 -8.53 -6.48 -8.28
C THR A 57 -9.62 -7.41 -8.85
N ASN A 58 -10.82 -6.88 -9.11
CA ASN A 58 -11.89 -7.65 -9.73
C ASN A 58 -11.56 -8.09 -11.17
N ARG A 59 -10.91 -7.22 -11.94
CA ARG A 59 -10.45 -7.52 -13.31
C ARG A 59 -9.43 -8.65 -13.29
N TYR A 60 -8.44 -8.58 -12.42
CA TYR A 60 -7.43 -9.61 -12.28
C TYR A 60 -8.04 -10.95 -11.85
N ALA A 61 -8.90 -10.96 -10.83
CA ALA A 61 -9.53 -12.18 -10.36
C ALA A 61 -10.33 -12.88 -11.48
N ARG A 62 -11.10 -12.12 -12.27
CA ARG A 62 -11.82 -12.66 -13.44
C ARG A 62 -10.87 -13.25 -14.48
N ASN A 63 -9.80 -12.54 -14.80
CA ASN A 63 -8.80 -12.98 -15.78
C ASN A 63 -8.08 -14.25 -15.29
N PHE A 64 -7.70 -14.29 -14.02
CA PHE A 64 -7.07 -15.44 -13.39
C PHE A 64 -7.97 -16.68 -13.46
N ILE A 65 -9.24 -16.55 -13.05
CA ILE A 65 -10.20 -17.66 -13.06
C ILE A 65 -10.41 -18.17 -14.49
N ARG A 66 -10.60 -17.26 -15.46
CA ARG A 66 -10.80 -17.63 -16.86
C ARG A 66 -9.59 -18.37 -17.44
N ARG A 67 -8.38 -17.87 -17.21
CA ARG A 67 -7.14 -18.46 -17.73
C ARG A 67 -6.81 -19.81 -17.09
N ASN A 68 -7.17 -20.00 -15.82
CA ASN A 68 -6.85 -21.22 -15.06
C ASN A 68 -8.05 -22.14 -14.88
N ARG A 69 -9.13 -21.99 -15.66
CA ARG A 69 -10.40 -22.72 -15.46
C ARG A 69 -10.24 -24.24 -15.31
N HIS A 70 -9.29 -24.82 -16.04
CA HIS A 70 -9.01 -26.26 -16.05
C HIS A 70 -7.96 -26.70 -15.02
N ASN A 71 -7.24 -25.74 -14.43
CA ASN A 71 -6.12 -25.98 -13.50
C ASN A 71 -6.49 -25.62 -12.05
N ILE A 72 -7.72 -25.16 -11.80
CA ILE A 72 -8.19 -24.84 -10.45
C ILE A 72 -8.85 -26.10 -9.86
N SER A 73 -8.21 -26.67 -8.84
CA SER A 73 -8.78 -27.78 -8.06
C SER A 73 -10.21 -27.47 -7.59
N ASN A 74 -11.07 -28.50 -7.57
CA ASN A 74 -12.46 -28.40 -7.09
C ASN A 74 -12.56 -27.90 -5.63
N LYS A 75 -11.55 -28.19 -4.80
CA LYS A 75 -11.49 -27.75 -3.39
C LYS A 75 -10.89 -26.35 -3.23
N SER A 76 -10.54 -25.67 -4.32
CA SER A 76 -9.91 -24.36 -4.28
C SER A 76 -10.86 -23.28 -3.78
N ARG A 77 -10.38 -22.47 -2.83
CA ARG A 77 -11.07 -21.26 -2.34
C ARG A 77 -11.28 -20.20 -3.42
N VAL A 78 -10.64 -20.33 -4.58
CA VAL A 78 -10.87 -19.44 -5.74
C VAL A 78 -12.33 -19.48 -6.18
N HIS A 79 -13.01 -20.62 -6.03
CA HIS A 79 -14.44 -20.75 -6.35
C HIS A 79 -15.32 -19.83 -5.49
N ASP A 80 -14.89 -19.51 -4.26
CA ASP A 80 -15.62 -18.58 -3.39
C ASP A 80 -15.61 -17.15 -3.94
N TRP A 81 -14.65 -16.79 -4.80
CA TRP A 81 -14.67 -15.49 -5.47
C TRP A 81 -15.82 -15.38 -6.47
N ARG A 82 -16.18 -16.49 -7.14
CA ARG A 82 -17.29 -16.55 -8.09
C ARG A 82 -18.64 -16.61 -7.39
N LYS A 83 -18.70 -17.34 -6.26
CA LYS A 83 -19.93 -17.53 -5.48
C LYS A 83 -20.33 -16.26 -4.70
N LYS A 84 -19.34 -15.48 -4.25
CA LYS A 84 -19.59 -14.21 -3.57
C LYS A 84 -19.72 -13.07 -4.59
N VAL A 85 -20.51 -12.06 -4.23
CA VAL A 85 -20.58 -10.80 -5.00
C VAL A 85 -19.16 -10.26 -5.24
N LYS A 86 -18.94 -9.63 -6.41
CA LYS A 86 -17.69 -8.95 -6.75
C LYS A 86 -17.26 -8.04 -5.59
N LEU A 87 -15.95 -7.88 -5.41
CA LEU A 87 -15.42 -6.94 -4.41
C LEU A 87 -16.00 -5.54 -4.66
N ALA A 88 -16.52 -4.91 -3.62
CA ALA A 88 -17.06 -3.56 -3.67
C ALA A 88 -16.26 -2.63 -2.75
N LEU A 89 -16.40 -1.31 -2.95
CA LEU A 89 -15.71 -0.31 -2.14
C LEU A 89 -16.01 -0.45 -0.64
N ILE A 90 -17.26 -0.82 -0.29
CA ILE A 90 -17.69 -1.01 1.10
C ILE A 90 -16.92 -2.15 1.80
N GLU A 91 -16.50 -3.16 1.05
CA GLU A 91 -15.68 -4.27 1.56
C GLU A 91 -14.18 -3.95 1.45
N PHE A 92 -13.77 -3.14 0.47
CA PHE A 92 -12.36 -2.79 0.31
C PHE A 92 -11.83 -1.86 1.41
N LYS A 93 -12.64 -0.92 1.90
CA LYS A 93 -12.28 -0.02 3.01
C LYS A 93 -11.84 -0.81 4.27
N PRO A 94 -12.67 -1.71 4.84
CA PRO A 94 -12.25 -2.50 6.00
C PRO A 94 -11.09 -3.46 5.68
N PHE A 95 -10.88 -3.85 4.41
CA PHE A 95 -9.72 -4.63 4.03
C PHE A 95 -8.42 -3.84 4.18
N VAL A 96 -8.43 -2.55 3.81
CA VAL A 96 -7.31 -1.63 4.07
C VAL A 96 -7.11 -1.46 5.58
N ASP A 97 -8.19 -1.28 6.34
CA ASP A 97 -8.10 -1.18 7.81
C ASP A 97 -7.45 -2.41 8.45
N VAL A 98 -7.77 -3.62 7.94
CA VAL A 98 -7.12 -4.86 8.40
C VAL A 98 -5.63 -4.88 8.06
N ILE A 99 -5.23 -4.47 6.86
CA ILE A 99 -3.80 -4.39 6.49
C ILE A 99 -3.05 -3.42 7.41
N LEU A 100 -3.62 -2.23 7.65
CA LEU A 100 -3.03 -1.24 8.54
C LEU A 100 -2.91 -1.78 9.97
N ASN A 101 -3.97 -2.43 10.47
CA ASN A 101 -3.96 -2.98 11.81
C ASN A 101 -3.03 -4.19 11.98
N MET A 102 -2.72 -4.94 10.90
CA MET A 102 -1.65 -5.95 10.91
C MET A 102 -0.26 -5.34 11.09
N GLY A 103 -0.06 -4.09 10.66
CA GLY A 103 1.17 -3.34 10.91
C GLY A 103 1.33 -2.96 12.39
N LEU A 104 0.22 -2.74 13.09
CA LEU A 104 0.19 -2.42 14.52
C LEU A 104 0.25 -3.68 15.39
N ILE A 105 -0.58 -4.68 15.07
CA ILE A 105 -0.67 -5.95 15.79
C ILE A 105 0.09 -7.01 14.99
N ARG A 106 1.39 -7.09 15.25
CA ARG A 106 2.26 -8.05 14.55
C ARG A 106 2.02 -9.48 15.07
N LYS A 107 1.76 -10.40 14.15
CA LYS A 107 1.64 -11.84 14.40
C LYS A 107 2.65 -12.59 13.52
N ALA A 108 3.04 -13.79 13.95
CA ALA A 108 4.05 -14.59 13.24
C ALA A 108 3.63 -14.93 11.79
N THR A 109 2.33 -15.13 11.55
CA THR A 109 1.79 -15.34 10.22
C THR A 109 0.45 -14.62 10.05
N ILE A 110 0.02 -14.40 8.80
CA ILE A 110 -1.32 -13.86 8.50
C ILE A 110 -2.43 -14.74 9.11
N SER A 111 -2.23 -16.07 9.16
CA SER A 111 -3.21 -16.99 9.73
C SER A 111 -3.39 -16.79 11.23
N GLU A 112 -2.32 -16.40 11.94
CA GLU A 112 -2.34 -16.14 13.39
C GLU A 112 -3.19 -14.92 13.77
N CYS A 113 -3.40 -13.97 12.85
CA CYS A 113 -4.39 -12.89 13.05
C CYS A 113 -5.81 -13.43 13.28
N TRP A 114 -6.11 -14.66 12.84
CA TRP A 114 -7.40 -15.35 13.06
C TRP A 114 -7.28 -16.55 14.01
N ASN A 115 -6.27 -16.61 14.88
CA ASN A 115 -6.11 -17.70 15.84
C ASN A 115 -7.35 -17.79 16.78
N ARG A 116 -7.83 -19.02 16.99
CA ARG A 116 -8.91 -19.37 17.92
C ARG A 116 -8.50 -20.37 19.01
N LYS A 117 -7.36 -21.03 18.81
CA LYS A 117 -6.88 -22.14 19.64
C LYS A 117 -6.23 -21.65 20.94
N HIS A 118 -5.49 -20.54 20.86
CA HIS A 118 -4.74 -20.01 21.99
C HIS A 118 -5.32 -18.66 22.41
N SER A 119 -5.94 -18.61 23.59
CA SER A 119 -6.57 -17.39 24.12
C SER A 119 -5.57 -16.24 24.24
N SER A 120 -4.34 -16.52 24.69
CA SER A 120 -3.25 -15.54 24.79
C SER A 120 -2.83 -14.93 23.46
N GLN A 121 -3.09 -15.62 22.34
CA GLN A 121 -2.77 -15.14 21.00
C GLN A 121 -3.98 -14.62 20.23
N SER A 122 -5.17 -14.70 20.83
CA SER A 122 -6.42 -14.28 20.20
C SER A 122 -6.40 -12.78 19.90
N THR A 123 -6.82 -12.40 18.70
CA THR A 123 -7.08 -11.00 18.34
C THR A 123 -8.48 -10.91 17.74
N PRO A 124 -9.53 -10.83 18.58
CA PRO A 124 -10.91 -10.98 18.14
C PRO A 124 -11.36 -9.98 17.08
N TRP A 125 -10.72 -8.82 16.99
CA TRP A 125 -11.08 -7.80 16.02
C TRP A 125 -10.97 -8.29 14.56
N PHE A 126 -9.88 -8.97 14.17
CA PHE A 126 -9.70 -9.43 12.78
C PHE A 126 -10.83 -10.34 12.30
N ARG A 127 -11.30 -11.23 13.17
CA ARG A 127 -12.42 -12.16 12.89
C ARG A 127 -13.80 -11.50 12.93
N LYS A 128 -13.94 -10.34 13.58
CA LYS A 128 -15.17 -9.52 13.51
C LYS A 128 -15.29 -8.83 12.15
N VAL A 129 -14.17 -8.45 11.54
CA VAL A 129 -14.15 -7.73 10.25
C VAL A 129 -14.22 -8.68 9.06
N PHE A 130 -13.38 -9.72 9.02
CA PHE A 130 -13.37 -10.70 7.93
C PHE A 130 -13.27 -12.13 8.43
N THR A 131 -13.67 -13.08 7.58
CA THR A 131 -13.15 -14.46 7.70
C THR A 131 -11.73 -14.53 7.14
N ARG A 132 -10.87 -15.35 7.75
CA ARG A 132 -9.49 -15.59 7.26
C ARG A 132 -9.47 -15.91 5.76
N ASN A 133 -10.39 -16.77 5.30
CA ASN A 133 -10.46 -17.18 3.90
C ASN A 133 -10.83 -16.02 2.97
N ARG A 134 -11.78 -15.15 3.33
CA ARG A 134 -12.12 -13.99 2.51
C ARG A 134 -10.94 -13.02 2.43
N PHE A 135 -10.31 -12.70 3.56
CA PHE A 135 -9.15 -11.81 3.59
C PHE A 135 -8.00 -12.33 2.73
N GLN A 136 -7.61 -13.60 2.90
CA GLN A 136 -6.54 -14.21 2.09
C GLN A 136 -6.88 -14.27 0.59
N LEU A 137 -8.16 -14.44 0.26
CA LEU A 137 -8.60 -14.45 -1.14
C LEU A 137 -8.55 -13.04 -1.76
N MET A 138 -8.92 -12.01 -1.00
CA MET A 138 -8.74 -10.62 -1.40
C MET A 138 -7.26 -10.28 -1.57
N LEU A 139 -6.40 -10.70 -0.64
CA LEU A 139 -4.96 -10.52 -0.72
C LEU A 139 -4.36 -11.21 -1.95
N LYS A 140 -4.81 -12.43 -2.27
CA LYS A 140 -4.38 -13.18 -3.47
C LYS A 140 -4.68 -12.42 -4.77
N PHE A 141 -5.81 -11.72 -4.84
CA PHE A 141 -6.25 -11.05 -6.06
C PHE A 141 -5.95 -9.56 -6.11
N LEU A 142 -5.47 -8.96 -5.01
CA LEU A 142 -5.16 -7.53 -4.92
C LEU A 142 -4.29 -7.09 -6.09
N HIS A 143 -4.83 -6.20 -6.93
CA HIS A 143 -4.15 -5.62 -8.09
C HIS A 143 -4.45 -4.12 -8.15
N LEU A 144 -3.43 -3.35 -8.54
CA LEU A 144 -3.50 -1.89 -8.61
C LEU A 144 -3.58 -1.38 -10.06
N VAL A 145 -3.29 -2.26 -11.02
CA VAL A 145 -3.22 -1.98 -12.46
C VAL A 145 -3.73 -3.14 -13.28
N ASP A 146 -4.06 -2.86 -14.54
CA ASP A 146 -4.35 -3.89 -15.52
C ASP A 146 -3.06 -4.51 -16.06
N ASN A 147 -2.84 -5.78 -15.73
CA ASN A 147 -1.68 -6.52 -16.21
C ASN A 147 -1.59 -6.64 -17.74
N ARG A 148 -2.66 -6.37 -18.50
CA ARG A 148 -2.62 -6.35 -19.97
C ARG A 148 -1.79 -5.19 -20.53
N HIS A 149 -1.59 -4.14 -19.75
CA HIS A 149 -0.78 -2.97 -20.14
C HIS A 149 0.66 -3.05 -19.64
N ILE A 150 1.05 -4.17 -19.01
CA ILE A 150 2.41 -4.37 -18.52
C ILE A 150 3.17 -5.19 -19.55
N ALA A 151 4.29 -4.66 -20.01
CA ALA A 151 5.16 -5.38 -20.93
C ALA A 151 5.67 -6.70 -20.32
N PRO A 152 5.91 -7.74 -21.14
CA PRO A 152 6.55 -8.97 -20.68
C PRO A 152 7.96 -8.71 -20.11
N ARG A 153 8.41 -9.54 -19.15
CA ARG A 153 9.72 -9.38 -18.49
C ARG A 153 10.92 -9.37 -19.43
N ASN A 154 10.80 -10.02 -20.59
CA ASN A 154 11.84 -10.11 -21.62
C ASN A 154 11.77 -8.97 -22.66
N SER A 155 10.86 -8.01 -22.50
CA SER A 155 10.75 -6.84 -23.38
C SER A 155 11.65 -5.70 -22.90
N PRO A 156 12.30 -4.94 -23.81
CA PRO A 156 12.97 -3.68 -23.47
C PRO A 156 12.05 -2.65 -22.80
N SER A 157 10.74 -2.75 -23.03
CA SER A 157 9.72 -1.89 -22.41
C SER A 157 9.25 -2.36 -21.02
N TYR A 158 9.85 -3.40 -20.44
CA TYR A 158 9.50 -3.88 -19.11
C TYR A 158 9.93 -2.92 -18.01
N ASP A 159 8.96 -2.34 -17.32
CA ASP A 159 9.20 -1.60 -16.08
C ASP A 159 8.85 -2.50 -14.87
N PRO A 160 9.82 -2.87 -14.02
CA PRO A 160 9.57 -3.67 -12.82
C PRO A 160 8.69 -2.95 -11.81
N THR A 161 8.57 -1.63 -11.90
CA THR A 161 7.76 -0.80 -11.00
C THR A 161 6.31 -0.62 -11.47
N ALA A 162 6.00 -0.96 -12.73
CA ALA A 162 4.70 -0.69 -13.35
C ALA A 162 3.49 -1.14 -12.52
N LYS A 163 3.62 -2.23 -11.75
CA LYS A 163 2.54 -2.78 -10.91
C LYS A 163 2.18 -1.92 -9.70
N PHE A 164 3.14 -1.19 -9.14
CA PHE A 164 2.95 -0.37 -7.94
C PHE A 164 3.22 1.11 -8.19
N LYS A 165 3.72 1.47 -9.38
CA LYS A 165 3.96 2.85 -9.79
C LYS A 165 2.75 3.76 -9.56
N PRO A 166 1.49 3.37 -9.88
CA PRO A 166 0.35 4.26 -9.66
C PRO A 166 0.09 4.60 -8.19
N ILE A 167 0.32 3.68 -7.25
CA ILE A 167 0.15 3.98 -5.82
C ILE A 167 1.29 4.87 -5.31
N VAL A 168 2.52 4.67 -5.80
CA VAL A 168 3.67 5.50 -5.47
C VAL A 168 3.49 6.92 -6.01
N ASP A 169 3.11 7.06 -7.28
CA ASP A 169 2.85 8.36 -7.90
C ASP A 169 1.71 9.10 -7.21
N HIS A 170 0.63 8.38 -6.87
CA HIS A 170 -0.47 8.95 -6.10
C HIS A 170 -0.02 9.40 -4.71
N PHE A 171 0.74 8.58 -3.99
CA PHE A 171 1.25 8.94 -2.67
C PHE A 171 2.16 10.17 -2.75
N ASN A 172 3.09 10.21 -3.69
CA ASN A 172 3.99 11.35 -3.91
C ASN A 172 3.20 12.62 -4.22
N LEU A 173 2.16 12.52 -5.05
CA LEU A 173 1.27 13.64 -5.35
C LEU A 173 0.54 14.14 -4.10
N LYS A 174 -0.02 13.23 -3.28
CA LYS A 174 -0.72 13.58 -2.05
C LYS A 174 0.23 14.15 -0.99
N ALA A 175 1.43 13.60 -0.86
CA ALA A 175 2.47 14.13 0.02
C ALA A 175 2.82 15.57 -0.38
N LYS A 176 3.07 15.85 -1.67
CA LYS A 176 3.33 17.22 -2.17
C LYS A 176 2.15 18.17 -1.97
N THR A 177 0.92 17.66 -2.09
CA THR A 177 -0.30 18.46 -1.94
C THR A 177 -0.56 18.86 -0.48
N HIS A 178 -0.30 17.94 0.44
CA HIS A 178 -0.68 18.08 1.84
C HIS A 178 0.51 18.37 2.77
N TYR A 179 1.74 18.36 2.27
CA TYR A 179 2.92 18.64 3.06
C TYR A 179 3.89 19.49 2.27
N PHE A 180 4.28 20.62 2.84
CA PHE A 180 5.32 21.46 2.27
C PHE A 180 6.65 21.15 2.94
N SER A 181 7.63 20.75 2.13
CA SER A 181 9.03 20.60 2.53
C SER A 181 9.94 21.49 1.69
N ILE A 182 11.01 21.99 2.31
CA ILE A 182 12.06 22.70 1.59
C ILE A 182 12.88 21.63 0.84
N SER A 183 12.73 21.57 -0.47
CA SER A 183 13.63 20.75 -1.30
C SER A 183 14.99 21.45 -1.36
N LYS A 184 15.98 20.94 -0.62
CA LYS A 184 17.39 21.23 -0.94
C LYS A 184 17.62 20.67 -2.35
N ARG A 185 17.71 21.52 -3.37
CA ARG A 185 18.24 21.13 -4.68
C ARG A 185 19.63 20.56 -4.43
N ARG A 186 19.80 19.24 -4.50
CA ARG A 186 21.13 18.67 -4.70
C ARG A 186 21.55 19.09 -6.11
N ARG A 187 22.35 20.15 -6.20
CA ARG A 187 23.18 20.39 -7.38
C ARG A 187 24.17 19.22 -7.38
N PHE A 188 23.99 18.30 -8.31
CA PHE A 188 25.02 17.34 -8.68
C PHE A 188 26.00 18.04 -9.61
#